data_AF-C0Z3S4-F1
#
_entry.id   AF-C0Z3S4-F1
#
_cell.length_a   1.000
_cell.length_b   1.000
_cell.length_c   1.000
_cell.angle_alpha   90.00
_cell.angle_beta   90.00
_cell.angle_gamma   90.00
#
_symmetry.space_group_name_H-M   'P 1'
#
loop_
_entity.id
_entity.type
_entity.pdbx_description
1 polymer ?
#
loop_
_entity_poly.entity_id
_entity_poly.type
_entity_poly.pdbx_seq_one_letter_code
_entity_poly.pdbx_strand_id
1 'polypeptide(L)'
;PPGYLGNVVFTATPVAKSGDLTSKSLSNTAKLIHTTLTKMDDDYLRSAIDYLESQPDLSALIRGPSYFASPNLNINAWTRLPVYDADFGWG
;
A
#
# COMPACT_ATOMS: atom_id res chain seq x y z
N PRO A 1 -14.96 -10.61 6.38
CA PRO A 1 -16.37 -10.38 6.82
C PRO A 1 -16.49 -9.01 7.50
N PRO A 2 -17.69 -8.40 7.59
CA PRO A 2 -17.91 -7.25 8.45
C PRO A 2 -17.41 -7.54 9.87
N GLY A 3 -16.64 -6.63 10.46
CA GLY A 3 -16.05 -6.80 11.80
C GLY A 3 -14.88 -7.79 11.89
N TYR A 4 -14.28 -8.20 10.76
CA TYR A 4 -13.06 -9.02 10.79
C TYR A 4 -11.95 -8.34 11.60
N LEU A 5 -11.40 -9.06 12.58
CA LEU A 5 -10.30 -8.62 13.42
C LEU A 5 -9.00 -9.27 12.94
N GLY A 6 -8.20 -8.51 12.19
CA GLY A 6 -6.91 -8.96 11.67
C GLY A 6 -6.33 -7.97 10.67
N ASN A 7 -5.15 -8.30 10.11
CA ASN A 7 -4.49 -7.46 9.11
C ASN A 7 -4.88 -7.89 7.70
N VAL A 8 -5.39 -6.94 6.91
CA VAL A 8 -5.73 -7.12 5.47
C VAL A 8 -5.04 -6.07 4.61
N VAL A 9 -3.87 -5.62 5.04
CA VAL A 9 -3.09 -4.57 4.38
C VAL A 9 -2.10 -5.21 3.40
N PHE A 10 -2.32 -4.98 2.12
CA PHE A 10 -1.37 -5.31 1.05
C PHE A 10 -0.70 -4.04 0.53
N THR A 11 0.42 -4.19 -0.17
CA THR A 11 1.14 -3.03 -0.73
C THR A 11 1.18 -3.07 -2.24
N ALA A 12 0.78 -1.95 -2.85
CA ALA A 12 1.10 -1.60 -4.23
C ALA A 12 2.40 -0.78 -4.29
N THR A 13 3.28 -1.10 -5.23
CA THR A 13 4.53 -0.36 -5.46
C THR A 13 4.56 0.22 -6.88
N PRO A 14 3.92 1.38 -7.12
CA PRO A 14 4.07 2.09 -8.39
C PRO A 14 5.51 2.61 -8.51
N VAL A 15 6.17 2.35 -9.63
CA VAL A 15 7.57 2.74 -9.87
C VAL A 15 7.66 3.62 -11.10
N ALA A 16 8.40 4.73 -10.99
CA ALA A 16 8.73 5.62 -12.09
C ALA A 16 10.10 6.27 -11.86
N LYS A 17 10.72 6.77 -12.94
CA LYS A 17 11.92 7.59 -12.83
C LYS A 17 11.56 8.94 -12.21
N SER A 18 12.42 9.47 -11.34
CA SER A 18 12.23 10.79 -10.73
C SER A 18 12.00 11.89 -11.77
N GLY A 19 12.75 11.85 -12.88
CA GLY A 19 12.58 12.78 -14.00
C GLY A 19 11.20 12.69 -14.67
N ASP A 20 10.60 11.50 -14.75
CA ASP A 20 9.24 11.35 -15.28
C ASP A 20 8.20 11.93 -14.32
N LEU A 21 8.41 11.75 -13.01
CA LEU A 21 7.50 12.27 -11.97
C LEU A 21 7.52 13.80 -11.89
N THR A 22 8.65 14.44 -12.17
CA THR A 22 8.79 15.91 -12.10
C THR A 22 8.52 16.61 -13.43
N SER A 23 8.72 15.94 -14.57
CA SER A 23 8.53 16.56 -15.90
C SER A 23 7.12 16.33 -16.48
N LYS A 24 6.43 15.25 -16.12
CA LYS A 24 5.08 14.95 -16.62
C LYS A 24 4.01 15.59 -15.74
N SER A 25 2.79 15.62 -16.26
CA SER A 25 1.64 16.13 -15.50
C SER A 25 1.31 15.28 -14.28
N LEU A 26 0.76 15.91 -13.24
CA LEU A 26 0.27 15.21 -12.05
C LEU A 26 -0.75 14.11 -12.39
N SER A 27 -1.57 14.32 -13.43
CA SER A 27 -2.54 13.33 -13.93
C SER A 27 -1.85 12.03 -14.37
N ASN A 28 -0.66 12.11 -14.98
CA ASN A 28 0.10 10.91 -15.35
C ASN A 28 0.57 10.14 -14.10
N THR A 29 1.04 10.83 -13.07
CA THR A 29 1.41 10.21 -11.79
C THR A 29 0.20 9.58 -11.11
N ALA A 30 -0.93 10.28 -11.05
CA ALA A 30 -2.19 9.75 -10.51
C ALA A 30 -2.66 8.51 -11.28
N LYS A 31 -2.57 8.54 -12.62
CA LYS A 31 -2.91 7.39 -13.48
C LYS A 31 -2.00 6.20 -13.23
N LEU A 32 -0.69 6.41 -13.02
CA LEU A 32 0.25 5.34 -12.67
C LEU A 32 -0.14 4.68 -11.34
N ILE A 33 -0.42 5.48 -10.30
CA ILE A 33 -0.85 4.99 -8.99
C ILE A 33 -2.16 4.20 -9.15
N HIS A 34 -3.16 4.78 -9.81
CA HIS A 34 -4.46 4.15 -10.03
C HIS A 34 -4.31 2.81 -10.77
N THR A 35 -3.60 2.79 -11.91
CA THR A 35 -3.40 1.57 -12.71
C THR A 35 -2.63 0.49 -11.95
N THR A 36 -1.75 0.87 -11.02
CA THR A 36 -1.04 -0.08 -10.17
C THR A 36 -1.98 -0.67 -9.11
N LEU A 37 -2.82 0.17 -8.50
CA LEU A 37 -3.81 -0.28 -7.52
C LEU A 37 -4.89 -1.18 -8.13
N THR A 38 -5.36 -0.89 -9.35
CA THR A 38 -6.40 -1.70 -10.01
C THR A 38 -5.94 -3.11 -10.38
N LYS A 39 -4.64 -3.38 -10.38
CA LYS A 39 -4.09 -4.74 -10.58
C LYS A 39 -4.21 -5.61 -9.33
N MET A 40 -4.48 -5.03 -8.16
CA MET A 40 -4.59 -5.75 -6.89
C MET A 40 -6.01 -6.30 -6.70
N ASP A 41 -6.45 -7.09 -7.66
CA ASP A 41 -7.73 -7.82 -7.60
C ASP A 41 -7.63 -9.08 -6.72
N ASP A 42 -8.74 -9.82 -6.58
CA ASP A 42 -8.81 -11.00 -5.71
C ASP A 42 -7.74 -12.06 -6.08
N ASP A 43 -7.56 -12.31 -7.38
CA ASP A 43 -6.59 -13.28 -7.88
C ASP A 43 -5.15 -12.83 -7.56
N TYR A 44 -4.83 -11.56 -7.78
CA TYR A 44 -3.51 -11.01 -7.45
C TYR A 44 -3.23 -11.08 -5.95
N LEU A 45 -4.22 -10.73 -5.11
CA LEU A 45 -4.07 -10.74 -3.65
C LEU A 45 -3.88 -12.17 -3.11
N ARG A 46 -4.59 -13.17 -3.67
CA ARG A 46 -4.36 -14.58 -3.35
C ARG A 46 -2.97 -15.04 -3.77
N SER A 47 -2.53 -14.68 -4.97
CA SER A 47 -1.18 -15.00 -5.45
C SER A 47 -0.08 -14.39 -4.57
N ALA A 48 -0.34 -13.23 -3.96
CA ALA A 48 0.58 -12.60 -3.02
C ALA A 48 0.68 -13.39 -1.70
N ILE A 49 -0.40 -14.02 -1.25
CA ILE A 49 -0.38 -14.93 -0.08
C ILE A 49 0.44 -16.17 -0.43
N ASP A 50 0.18 -16.80 -1.58
CA ASP A 50 0.94 -17.97 -2.05
C ASP A 50 2.44 -17.67 -2.17
N TYR A 51 2.78 -16.49 -2.69
CA TYR A 51 4.17 -16.02 -2.77
C TYR A 51 4.80 -15.89 -1.37
N LEU A 52 4.08 -15.36 -0.38
CA LEU A 52 4.61 -15.24 0.98
C LEU A 52 4.83 -16.61 1.61
N GLU A 53 3.91 -17.56 1.42
CA GLU A 53 4.06 -18.94 1.91
C GLU A 53 5.27 -19.65 1.28
N SER A 54 5.64 -19.30 0.04
CA SER A 54 6.79 -19.91 -0.63
C SER A 54 8.16 -19.33 -0.24
N GLN A 55 8.22 -18.28 0.61
CA GLN A 55 9.50 -17.66 0.95
C GLN A 55 10.28 -18.47 1.99
N PRO A 56 11.60 -18.65 1.79
CA PRO A 56 12.44 -19.38 2.76
C PRO A 56 12.66 -18.59 4.05
N ASP A 57 12.56 -17.26 4.01
CA ASP A 57 12.72 -16.37 5.15
C ASP A 57 11.76 -15.17 5.02
N LEU A 58 10.71 -15.17 5.83
CA LEU A 58 9.74 -14.07 5.88
C LEU A 58 10.31 -12.81 6.54
N SER A 59 11.35 -12.93 7.36
CA SER A 59 11.94 -11.78 8.07
C SER A 59 12.64 -10.81 7.10
N ALA A 60 13.18 -11.33 6.00
CA ALA A 60 13.77 -10.54 4.92
C ALA A 60 12.74 -9.63 4.21
N LEU A 61 11.45 -9.96 4.29
CA LEU A 61 10.37 -9.15 3.70
C LEU A 61 9.81 -8.08 4.66
N ILE A 62 10.27 -8.07 5.92
CA ILE A 62 9.86 -7.05 6.88
C ILE A 62 10.37 -5.69 6.42
N ARG A 63 9.44 -4.75 6.32
CA ARG A 63 9.74 -3.39 5.86
C ARG A 63 10.19 -2.53 7.02
N GLY A 64 11.47 -2.65 7.33
CA GLY A 64 12.14 -1.85 8.33
C GLY A 64 12.38 -0.40 7.90
N PRO A 65 13.02 0.41 8.75
CA PRO A 65 13.26 1.85 8.52
C PRO A 65 14.01 2.16 7.22
N SER A 66 14.87 1.26 6.76
CA SER A 66 15.66 1.42 5.53
C SER A 66 14.88 1.15 4.25
N TYR A 67 13.73 0.45 4.32
CA TYR A 67 12.95 0.05 3.14
C TYR A 67 12.40 1.26 2.37
N PHE A 68 12.13 2.36 3.08
CA PHE A 68 11.61 3.61 2.51
C PHE A 68 12.66 4.73 2.47
N ALA A 69 13.94 4.37 2.51
CA ALA A 69 15.01 5.34 2.34
C ALA A 69 14.95 5.96 0.94
N SER A 70 15.47 7.19 0.82
CA SER A 70 15.63 7.88 -0.46
C SER A 70 16.29 6.97 -1.49
N PRO A 71 15.76 6.87 -2.73
CA PRO A 71 14.73 7.74 -3.33
C PRO A 71 13.28 7.25 -3.16
N ASN A 72 13.04 6.21 -2.36
CA ASN A 72 11.71 5.62 -2.18
C ASN A 72 10.91 6.37 -1.11
N LEU A 73 9.60 6.18 -1.09
CA LEU A 73 8.70 6.69 -0.05
C LEU A 73 7.53 5.74 0.18
N ASN A 74 6.88 5.86 1.34
CA ASN A 74 5.65 5.15 1.66
C ASN A 74 4.51 6.12 1.96
N ILE A 75 3.30 5.78 1.53
CA ILE A 75 2.09 6.54 1.84
C ILE A 75 1.09 5.60 2.52
N ASN A 76 0.75 5.91 3.78
CA ASN A 76 -0.32 5.23 4.51
C ASN A 76 -1.52 6.18 4.60
N ALA A 77 -2.62 5.87 3.91
CA ALA A 77 -3.81 6.71 3.91
C ALA A 77 -4.80 6.29 4.99
N TRP A 78 -5.12 7.20 5.92
CA TRP A 78 -6.11 6.99 6.98
C TRP A 78 -7.47 7.63 6.68
N THR A 79 -7.65 8.15 5.47
CA THR A 79 -8.84 8.93 5.06
C THR A 79 -10.15 8.15 5.06
N ARG A 80 -10.11 6.82 5.11
CA ARG A 80 -11.29 5.93 5.13
C ARG A 80 -11.52 5.28 6.49
N LEU A 81 -10.65 5.54 7.47
CA LEU A 81 -10.81 5.02 8.83
C LEU A 81 -11.76 5.93 9.61
N PRO A 82 -12.64 5.37 10.47
CA PRO A 82 -13.60 6.12 11.28
C PRO A 82 -12.92 6.78 12.49
N VAL A 83 -11.80 7.48 12.27
CA VAL A 83 -10.98 8.09 13.35
C VAL A 83 -11.76 9.14 14.12
N TYR A 84 -12.71 9.80 13.46
CA TYR A 84 -13.54 10.86 14.05
C TYR A 84 -14.89 10.36 14.60
N ASP A 85 -15.20 9.06 14.49
CA ASP A 85 -16.45 8.49 15.02
C ASP A 85 -16.31 8.07 16.49
N ALA A 86 -15.15 8.32 17.10
CA ALA A 86 -14.82 7.93 18.46
C ALA A 86 -15.40 8.91 19.50
N ASP A 87 -16.72 8.94 19.65
CA ASP A 87 -17.41 9.72 20.69
C ASP A 87 -17.70 8.85 21.93
N PHE A 88 -17.04 9.17 23.04
CA PHE A 88 -17.24 8.55 24.34
C PHE A 88 -18.14 9.39 25.26
N GLY A 89 -18.74 10.48 24.75
CA GLY A 89 -19.61 11.40 25.47
C GLY A 89 -19.02 12.79 25.74
N TRP A 90 -17.88 13.15 25.12
CA TRP A 90 -17.16 14.40 25.38
C TRP A 90 -16.87 15.25 24.15
N GLY A 91 -17.25 14.80 22.95
CA GLY A 91 -16.87 15.46 21.70
C GLY A 91 -15.44 15.15 21.31
#